data_AF-A0A3M2C9U4-F1
#
_entry.id   AF-A0A3M2C9U4-F1
#
_cell.length_a   1.000
_cell.length_b   1.000
_cell.length_c   1.000
_cell.angle_alpha   90.00
_cell.angle_beta   90.00
_cell.angle_gamma   90.00
#
_symmetry.space_group_name_H-M   'P 1'
#
loop_
_entity.id
_entity.type
_entity.pdbx_description
1 polymer ?
#
loop_
_entity_poly.entity_id
_entity_poly.type
_entity_poly.pdbx_seq_one_letter_code
_entity_poly.pdbx_strand_id
1 'polypeptide(L)'
;MEEERRDRPHVAAAVDGVRRRLAALEAGLDSPSASGPALAEEAEAVARAVAAARRSFAAEIELAQAAEAALARARSRYRAVADRAFGYGLLADARDARRLLEDAERAAADRRWDRVVELAQQAESAAAEAEVRAAEEERRRRAEDERRWAALQAAQAARTTTRRAVTSVPASIASSRSSFGSRPSRSGGSRWGGSRSGGSRW
;
A
#
# COMPACT_ATOMS: atom_id res chain seq x y z
N MET A 1 13.94 26.82 -28.51
CA MET A 1 13.82 25.53 -29.24
C MET A 1 14.11 24.34 -28.33
N GLU A 2 15.22 24.34 -27.57
CA GLU A 2 15.50 23.26 -26.60
C GLU A 2 14.60 23.29 -25.36
N GLU A 3 14.31 24.47 -24.79
CA GLU A 3 13.37 24.60 -23.66
C GLU A 3 11.96 24.11 -24.02
N GLU A 4 11.41 24.52 -25.16
CA GLU A 4 10.06 24.14 -25.60
C GLU A 4 9.93 22.62 -25.88
N ARG A 5 11.00 21.98 -26.38
CA ARG A 5 11.09 20.52 -26.54
C ARG A 5 11.24 19.78 -25.21
N ARG A 6 11.96 20.37 -24.26
CA ARG A 6 12.13 19.84 -22.90
C ARG A 6 10.82 19.92 -22.11
N ASP A 7 10.07 21.00 -22.33
CA ASP A 7 8.86 21.32 -21.61
C ASP A 7 7.60 20.66 -22.18
N ARG A 8 7.57 20.38 -23.50
CA ARG A 8 6.38 19.82 -24.19
C ARG A 8 6.79 18.91 -25.34
N PRO A 9 7.34 17.71 -25.04
CA PRO A 9 7.87 16.82 -26.08
C PRO A 9 6.81 16.39 -27.11
N HIS A 10 5.54 16.29 -26.71
CA HIS A 10 4.44 15.85 -27.57
C HIS A 10 3.96 16.92 -28.57
N VAL A 11 4.08 18.20 -28.21
CA VAL A 11 3.65 19.33 -29.06
C VAL A 11 4.80 19.93 -29.86
N ALA A 12 6.04 19.77 -29.41
CA ALA A 12 7.21 20.38 -30.06
C ALA A 12 7.37 19.97 -31.52
N ALA A 13 7.15 18.69 -31.87
CA ALA A 13 7.23 18.24 -33.27
C ALA A 13 6.16 18.89 -34.17
N ALA A 14 4.96 19.12 -33.63
CA ALA A 14 3.87 19.77 -34.36
C ALA A 14 4.14 21.28 -34.55
N VAL A 15 4.65 21.96 -33.52
CA VAL A 15 5.07 23.37 -33.60
C VAL A 15 6.21 23.55 -34.58
N ASP A 16 7.21 22.67 -34.56
CA ASP A 16 8.31 22.68 -35.54
C ASP A 16 7.80 22.47 -36.97
N GLY A 17 6.80 21.61 -37.16
CA GLY A 17 6.11 21.41 -38.43
C GLY A 17 5.42 22.69 -38.94
N VAL A 18 4.72 23.40 -38.05
CA VAL A 18 4.09 24.69 -38.37
C VAL A 18 5.13 25.73 -38.76
N ARG A 19 6.20 25.87 -37.96
CA ARG A 19 7.28 26.85 -38.23
C ARG A 19 7.93 26.61 -39.59
N ARG A 20 8.23 25.36 -39.94
CA ARG A 20 8.80 25.01 -41.25
C ARG A 20 7.88 25.38 -42.42
N ARG A 21 6.57 25.12 -42.29
CA ARG A 21 5.60 25.47 -43.35
C ARG A 21 5.35 26.96 -43.45
N LEU A 22 5.33 27.67 -42.31
CA LEU A 22 5.21 29.11 -42.30
C LEU A 22 6.41 29.77 -43.01
N ALA A 23 7.63 29.31 -42.71
CA ALA A 23 8.83 29.78 -43.39
C ALA A 23 8.82 29.50 -44.90
N ALA A 24 8.26 28.35 -45.33
CA ALA A 24 8.09 28.04 -46.75
C ALA A 24 7.10 28.99 -47.44
N LEU A 25 5.99 29.31 -46.77
CA LEU A 25 5.00 30.28 -47.27
C LEU A 25 5.60 31.69 -47.35
N GLU A 26 6.33 32.13 -46.32
CA GLU A 26 7.02 33.43 -46.29
C GLU A 26 8.03 33.54 -47.44
N ALA A 27 8.86 32.52 -47.66
CA ALA A 27 9.79 32.47 -48.78
C ALA A 27 9.07 32.48 -50.15
N GLY A 28 7.89 31.86 -50.23
CA GLY A 28 7.04 31.90 -51.42
C GLY A 28 6.48 33.29 -51.69
N LEU A 29 6.04 34.02 -50.67
CA LEU A 29 5.52 35.38 -50.79
C LEU A 29 6.59 36.38 -51.26
N ASP A 30 7.84 36.16 -50.87
CA ASP A 30 8.98 36.97 -51.31
C ASP A 30 9.46 36.61 -52.74
N SER A 31 8.94 35.54 -53.33
CA SER A 31 9.33 35.09 -54.67
C SER A 31 8.50 35.80 -55.77
N PRO A 32 9.13 36.56 -56.69
CA PRO A 32 8.41 37.24 -57.76
C PRO A 32 7.79 36.29 -58.80
N SER A 33 8.15 35.00 -58.75
CA SER A 33 7.62 33.94 -59.62
C SER A 33 6.51 33.11 -58.97
N ALA A 34 6.17 33.36 -57.71
CA ALA A 34 5.13 32.60 -57.03
C ALA A 34 3.75 32.89 -57.63
N SER A 35 3.03 31.83 -58.00
CA SER A 35 1.67 31.95 -58.50
C SER A 35 0.68 32.01 -57.34
N GLY A 36 -0.40 32.77 -57.50
CA GLY A 36 -1.50 32.82 -56.52
C GLY A 36 -2.02 31.44 -56.09
N PRO A 37 -2.21 30.47 -57.02
CA PRO A 37 -2.59 29.10 -56.67
C PRO A 37 -1.56 28.38 -55.79
N ALA A 38 -0.26 28.49 -56.09
CA ALA A 38 0.79 27.86 -55.29
C ALA A 38 0.85 28.45 -53.86
N LEU A 39 0.68 29.77 -53.73
CA LEU A 39 0.60 30.43 -52.42
C LEU A 39 -0.65 30.02 -51.64
N ALA A 40 -1.78 29.79 -52.32
CA ALA A 40 -3.00 29.30 -51.68
C ALA A 40 -2.84 27.87 -51.15
N GLU A 41 -2.18 26.97 -51.89
CA GLU A 41 -1.89 25.61 -51.45
C GLU A 41 -0.96 25.59 -50.23
N GLU A 42 0.08 26.43 -50.21
CA GLU A 42 0.98 26.57 -49.07
C GLU A 42 0.26 27.16 -47.85
N ALA A 43 -0.58 28.17 -48.03
CA ALA A 43 -1.40 28.73 -46.95
C ALA A 43 -2.36 27.67 -46.36
N GLU A 44 -2.96 26.82 -47.21
CA GLU A 44 -3.79 25.71 -46.75
C GLU A 44 -2.95 24.65 -46.00
N ALA A 45 -1.73 24.37 -46.45
CA ALA A 45 -0.80 23.47 -45.77
C ALA A 45 -0.39 23.98 -44.38
N VAL A 46 -0.18 25.29 -44.24
CA VAL A 46 0.04 25.97 -42.95
C VAL A 46 -1.21 25.83 -42.07
N ALA A 47 -2.40 26.14 -42.59
CA ALA A 47 -3.66 26.03 -41.84
C ALA A 47 -3.89 24.59 -41.32
N ARG A 48 -3.63 23.58 -42.15
CA ARG A 48 -3.69 22.16 -41.75
C ARG A 48 -2.67 21.81 -40.66
N ALA A 49 -1.45 22.33 -40.75
CA ALA A 49 -0.43 22.11 -39.73
C ALA A 49 -0.79 22.78 -38.39
N VAL A 50 -1.33 24.01 -38.42
CA VAL A 50 -1.80 24.71 -37.22
C VAL A 50 -2.95 23.95 -36.57
N ALA A 51 -3.91 23.46 -37.36
CA ALA A 51 -5.01 22.64 -36.86
C ALA A 51 -4.51 21.34 -36.21
N ALA A 52 -3.51 20.68 -36.81
CA ALA A 52 -2.88 19.51 -36.22
C ALA A 52 -2.17 19.83 -34.90
N ALA A 53 -1.39 20.91 -34.84
CA ALA A 53 -0.70 21.34 -33.63
C ALA A 53 -1.68 21.68 -32.48
N ARG A 54 -2.81 22.32 -32.79
CA ARG A 54 -3.89 22.58 -31.81
C ARG A 54 -4.47 21.28 -31.25
N ARG A 55 -4.70 20.26 -32.09
CA ARG A 55 -5.17 18.95 -31.63
C ARG A 55 -4.15 18.25 -30.74
N SER A 56 -2.87 18.26 -31.12
CA SER A 56 -1.80 17.71 -30.29
C SER A 56 -1.72 18.41 -28.93
N PHE A 57 -1.90 19.73 -28.91
CA PHE A 57 -1.91 20.50 -27.68
C PHE A 57 -3.10 20.16 -26.77
N ALA A 58 -4.30 20.04 -27.34
CA ALA A 58 -5.48 19.60 -26.59
C ALA A 58 -5.28 18.18 -26.00
N ALA A 59 -4.74 17.25 -26.79
CA ALA A 59 -4.43 15.90 -26.33
C ALA A 59 -3.39 15.88 -25.20
N GLU A 60 -2.37 16.75 -25.24
CA GLU A 60 -1.39 16.87 -24.15
C GLU A 60 -2.04 17.37 -22.85
N ILE A 61 -2.97 18.33 -22.93
CA ILE A 61 -3.73 18.81 -21.77
C ILE A 61 -4.57 17.68 -21.17
N GLU A 62 -5.31 16.94 -22.00
CA GLU A 62 -6.12 15.80 -21.54
C GLU A 62 -5.26 14.74 -20.86
N LEU A 63 -4.09 14.43 -21.45
CA LEU A 63 -3.14 13.48 -20.88
C LEU A 63 -2.56 13.96 -19.54
N ALA A 64 -2.20 15.24 -19.43
CA ALA A 64 -1.70 15.82 -18.19
C ALA A 64 -2.78 15.76 -17.08
N GLN A 65 -4.02 16.12 -17.39
CA GLN A 65 -5.15 16.02 -16.45
C GLN A 65 -5.41 14.57 -16.02
N ALA A 66 -5.34 13.62 -16.96
CA ALA A 66 -5.48 12.20 -16.65
C ALA A 66 -4.34 11.69 -15.76
N ALA A 67 -3.10 12.13 -16.02
CA ALA A 67 -1.92 11.81 -15.23
C ALA A 67 -2.01 12.35 -13.79
N GLU A 68 -2.42 13.61 -13.62
CA GLU A 68 -2.63 14.21 -12.30
C GLU A 68 -3.73 13.47 -11.52
N ALA A 69 -4.85 13.16 -12.18
CA ALA A 69 -5.93 12.40 -11.56
C ALA A 69 -5.47 10.98 -11.16
N ALA A 70 -4.69 10.31 -12.01
CA ALA A 70 -4.13 8.99 -11.70
C ALA A 70 -3.17 9.05 -10.50
N LEU A 71 -2.27 10.03 -10.48
CA LEU A 71 -1.35 10.23 -9.36
C LEU A 71 -2.09 10.53 -8.05
N ALA A 72 -3.13 11.36 -8.10
CA ALA A 72 -3.97 11.66 -6.94
C ALA A 72 -4.68 10.41 -6.40
N ARG A 73 -5.25 9.57 -7.28
CA ARG A 73 -5.88 8.29 -6.90
C ARG A 73 -4.86 7.34 -6.26
N ALA A 74 -3.70 7.17 -6.89
CA ALA A 74 -2.64 6.30 -6.38
C ALA A 74 -2.13 6.76 -5.00
N ARG A 75 -1.92 8.07 -4.80
CA ARG A 75 -1.57 8.65 -3.49
C ARG A 75 -2.65 8.40 -2.44
N SER A 76 -3.91 8.58 -2.79
CA SER A 76 -5.04 8.32 -1.88
C SER A 76 -5.08 6.84 -1.45
N ARG A 77 -4.96 5.92 -2.42
CA ARG A 77 -4.89 4.47 -2.18
C ARG A 77 -3.72 4.12 -1.26
N TYR A 78 -2.52 4.60 -1.57
CA TYR A 78 -1.33 4.38 -0.76
C TYR A 78 -1.53 4.87 0.69
N ARG A 79 -2.07 6.08 0.89
CA ARG A 79 -2.37 6.59 2.24
C ARG A 79 -3.35 5.71 2.98
N ALA A 80 -4.44 5.30 2.34
CA ALA A 80 -5.43 4.41 2.97
C ALA A 80 -4.82 3.07 3.42
N VAL A 81 -3.91 2.50 2.62
CA VAL A 81 -3.18 1.27 2.98
C VAL A 81 -2.16 1.55 4.08
N ALA A 82 -1.38 2.63 3.97
CA ALA A 82 -0.38 3.02 4.95
C ALA A 82 -0.98 3.29 6.34
N ASP A 83 -2.11 3.98 6.41
CA ASP A 83 -2.79 4.32 7.66
C ASP A 83 -3.30 3.05 8.39
N ARG A 84 -3.82 2.06 7.65
CA ARG A 84 -4.15 0.75 8.23
C ARG A 84 -2.89 -0.03 8.63
N ALA A 85 -1.81 0.12 7.86
CA ALA A 85 -0.55 -0.60 8.04
C ALA A 85 0.24 -0.18 9.29
N PHE A 86 0.16 1.10 9.69
CA PHE A 86 0.88 1.64 10.85
C PHE A 86 0.57 0.91 12.17
N GLY A 87 -0.60 0.25 12.29
CA GLY A 87 -0.95 -0.55 13.46
C GLY A 87 -0.37 -1.98 13.49
N TYR A 88 0.12 -2.52 12.37
CA TYR A 88 0.39 -3.96 12.21
C TYR A 88 1.78 -4.34 11.67
N GLY A 89 2.64 -3.34 11.37
CA GLY A 89 3.99 -3.58 10.84
C GLY A 89 4.07 -3.72 9.32
N LEU A 90 3.00 -3.38 8.62
CA LEU A 90 2.82 -3.57 7.17
C LEU A 90 3.48 -2.48 6.30
N LEU A 91 4.24 -1.58 6.92
CA LEU A 91 5.00 -0.52 6.25
C LEU A 91 6.06 -1.05 5.29
N ALA A 92 6.56 -2.27 5.51
CA ALA A 92 7.52 -2.92 4.61
C ALA A 92 6.87 -3.28 3.26
N ASP A 93 5.60 -3.71 3.27
CA ASP A 93 4.90 -4.18 2.07
C ASP A 93 4.44 -3.05 1.14
N ALA A 94 4.28 -1.84 1.68
CA ALA A 94 3.89 -0.66 0.91
C ALA A 94 5.09 0.14 0.35
N ARG A 95 6.34 -0.30 0.56
CA ARG A 95 7.55 0.41 0.10
C ARG A 95 7.62 0.55 -1.41
N ASP A 96 7.22 -0.49 -2.14
CA ASP A 96 7.26 -0.48 -3.60
C ASP A 96 6.25 0.53 -4.17
N ALA A 97 5.03 0.56 -3.61
CA ALA A 97 4.02 1.56 -3.96
C ALA A 97 4.52 2.99 -3.70
N ARG A 98 5.20 3.23 -2.57
CA ARG A 98 5.81 4.52 -2.26
C ARG A 98 6.89 4.92 -3.28
N ARG A 99 7.80 4.00 -3.62
CA ARG A 99 8.86 4.26 -4.58
C ARG A 99 8.29 4.61 -5.96
N LEU A 100 7.27 3.86 -6.40
CA LEU A 100 6.58 4.13 -7.66
C LEU A 100 5.89 5.51 -7.67
N LEU A 101 5.31 5.94 -6.55
CA LEU A 101 4.78 7.30 -6.41
C LEU A 101 5.87 8.37 -6.50
N GLU A 102 7.02 8.17 -5.85
CA GLU A 102 8.16 9.10 -5.92
C GLU A 102 8.74 9.16 -7.35
N ASP A 103 8.80 8.01 -8.07
CA ASP A 103 9.15 7.96 -9.49
C ASP A 103 8.11 8.69 -10.35
N ALA A 104 6.82 8.56 -10.05
CA ALA A 104 5.74 9.24 -10.78
C ALA A 104 5.77 10.75 -10.57
N GLU A 105 6.07 11.21 -9.36
CA GLU A 105 6.24 12.63 -9.03
C GLU A 105 7.43 13.24 -9.77
N ARG A 106 8.54 12.51 -9.86
CA ARG A 106 9.70 12.91 -10.69
C ARG A 106 9.34 12.98 -12.18
N ALA A 107 8.63 11.97 -12.68
CA ALA A 107 8.15 11.98 -14.06
C ALA A 107 7.19 13.15 -14.35
N ALA A 108 6.37 13.55 -13.37
CA ALA A 108 5.48 14.70 -13.48
C ALA A 108 6.25 16.02 -13.49
N ALA A 109 7.31 16.14 -12.68
CA ALA A 109 8.21 17.29 -12.72
C ALA A 109 8.90 17.43 -14.10
N ASP A 110 9.21 16.31 -14.75
CA ASP A 110 9.77 16.25 -16.11
C ASP A 110 8.69 16.28 -17.21
N ARG A 111 7.40 16.46 -16.86
CA ARG A 111 6.25 16.48 -17.79
C ARG A 111 6.14 15.25 -18.70
N ARG A 112 6.63 14.10 -18.23
CA ARG A 112 6.54 12.80 -18.91
C ARG A 112 5.19 12.15 -18.60
N TRP A 113 4.10 12.75 -19.04
CA TRP A 113 2.74 12.41 -18.60
C TRP A 113 2.35 10.95 -18.82
N ASP A 114 2.74 10.34 -19.96
CA ASP A 114 2.53 8.91 -20.20
C ASP A 114 3.16 8.04 -19.10
N ARG A 115 4.39 8.40 -18.70
CA ARG A 115 5.12 7.69 -17.65
C ARG A 115 4.50 7.90 -16.27
N VAL A 116 3.93 9.07 -16.01
CA VAL A 116 3.18 9.34 -14.77
C VAL A 116 1.97 8.42 -14.68
N VAL A 117 1.18 8.28 -15.75
CA VAL A 117 0.00 7.40 -15.78
C VAL A 117 0.42 5.95 -15.50
N GLU A 118 1.45 5.46 -16.19
CA GLU A 118 1.96 4.10 -16.03
C GLU A 118 2.42 3.84 -14.59
N LEU A 119 3.25 4.72 -14.04
CA LEU A 119 3.77 4.58 -12.68
C LEU A 119 2.68 4.71 -11.61
N ALA A 120 1.70 5.59 -11.81
CA ALA A 120 0.57 5.74 -10.91
C ALA A 120 -0.30 4.47 -10.88
N GLN A 121 -0.54 3.84 -12.03
CA GLN A 121 -1.24 2.55 -12.11
C GLN A 121 -0.45 1.44 -11.41
N GLN A 122 0.86 1.35 -11.67
CA GLN A 122 1.73 0.39 -10.99
C GLN A 122 1.74 0.60 -9.47
N ALA A 123 1.78 1.85 -9.01
CA ALA A 123 1.72 2.18 -7.58
C ALA A 123 0.39 1.77 -6.95
N GLU A 124 -0.73 1.95 -7.66
CA GLU A 124 -2.06 1.52 -7.20
C GLU A 124 -2.16 0.00 -7.08
N SER A 125 -1.66 -0.74 -8.08
CA SER A 125 -1.58 -2.21 -8.03
C SER A 125 -0.70 -2.69 -6.88
N ALA A 126 0.49 -2.12 -6.70
CA ALA A 126 1.39 -2.47 -5.60
C ALA A 126 0.76 -2.19 -4.22
N ALA A 127 0.02 -1.08 -4.07
CA ALA A 127 -0.70 -0.77 -2.85
C ALA A 127 -1.84 -1.79 -2.58
N ALA A 128 -2.57 -2.20 -3.62
CA ALA A 128 -3.61 -3.21 -3.50
C ALA A 128 -3.04 -4.59 -3.12
N GLU A 129 -1.91 -5.00 -3.71
CA GLU A 129 -1.22 -6.25 -3.35
C GLU A 129 -0.70 -6.23 -1.90
N ALA A 130 -0.18 -5.09 -1.44
CA ALA A 130 0.20 -4.91 -0.04
C ALA A 130 -0.99 -5.06 0.91
N GLU A 131 -2.16 -4.50 0.55
CA GLU A 131 -3.40 -4.65 1.33
C GLU A 131 -3.88 -6.11 1.41
N VAL A 132 -3.78 -6.87 0.31
CA VAL A 132 -4.14 -8.29 0.30
C VAL A 132 -3.20 -9.11 1.18
N ARG A 133 -1.88 -8.92 1.05
CA ARG A 133 -0.87 -9.59 1.88
C ARG A 133 -1.08 -9.27 3.37
N ALA A 134 -1.36 -8.02 3.68
CA ALA A 134 -1.70 -7.58 5.03
C ALA A 134 -2.91 -8.32 5.62
N ALA A 135 -4.00 -8.38 4.88
CA ALA A 135 -5.22 -9.07 5.32
C ALA A 135 -5.02 -10.59 5.47
N GLU A 136 -4.16 -11.19 4.67
CA GLU A 136 -3.76 -12.60 4.82
C GLU A 136 -2.94 -12.84 6.09
N GLU A 137 -1.96 -11.98 6.38
CA GLU A 137 -1.14 -12.10 7.57
C GLU A 137 -1.98 -11.92 8.84
N GLU A 138 -2.91 -10.96 8.85
CA GLU A 138 -3.83 -10.76 9.96
C GLU A 138 -4.70 -12.01 10.20
N ARG A 139 -5.24 -12.62 9.13
CA ARG A 139 -5.98 -13.88 9.23
C ARG A 139 -5.13 -15.00 9.82
N ARG A 140 -3.86 -15.11 9.43
CA ARG A 140 -2.91 -16.10 9.99
C ARG A 140 -2.66 -15.85 11.47
N ARG A 141 -2.39 -14.61 11.88
CA ARG A 141 -2.16 -14.24 13.29
C ARG A 141 -3.37 -14.56 14.16
N ARG A 142 -4.59 -14.20 13.72
CA ARG A 142 -5.83 -14.53 14.43
C ARG A 142 -6.01 -16.05 14.59
N ALA A 143 -5.76 -16.83 13.54
CA ALA A 143 -5.86 -18.29 13.61
C ALA A 143 -4.82 -18.91 14.57
N GLU A 144 -3.61 -18.35 14.65
CA GLU A 144 -2.60 -18.79 15.63
C GLU A 144 -3.02 -18.46 17.07
N ASP A 145 -3.55 -17.26 17.30
CA ASP A 145 -4.01 -16.85 18.63
C ASP A 145 -5.22 -17.66 19.10
N GLU A 146 -6.15 -17.99 18.19
CA GLU A 146 -7.25 -18.92 18.47
C GLU A 146 -6.74 -20.30 18.88
N ARG A 147 -5.73 -20.84 18.17
CA ARG A 147 -5.10 -22.12 18.52
C ARG A 147 -4.41 -22.06 19.88
N ARG A 148 -3.68 -20.98 20.18
CA ARG A 148 -3.04 -20.77 21.48
C ARG A 148 -4.07 -20.70 22.60
N TRP A 149 -5.15 -19.95 22.39
CA TRP A 149 -6.24 -19.83 23.36
C TRP A 149 -6.94 -21.17 23.59
N ALA A 150 -7.25 -21.93 22.54
CA ALA A 150 -7.79 -23.27 22.65
C ALA A 150 -6.87 -24.23 23.42
N ALA A 151 -5.55 -24.17 23.18
CA ALA A 151 -4.57 -24.97 23.90
C ALA A 151 -4.51 -24.61 25.40
N LEU A 152 -4.60 -23.31 25.73
CA LEU A 152 -4.67 -22.85 27.12
C LEU A 152 -5.95 -23.34 27.82
N GLN A 153 -7.10 -23.27 27.14
CA GLN A 153 -8.37 -23.80 27.67
C GLN A 153 -8.30 -25.31 27.90
N ALA A 154 -7.73 -26.08 26.96
CA ALA A 154 -7.54 -27.52 27.09
C ALA A 154 -6.59 -27.85 28.27
N ALA A 155 -5.49 -27.14 28.42
CA ALA A 155 -4.56 -27.32 29.54
C ALA A 155 -5.23 -26.99 30.90
N GLN A 156 -6.07 -25.96 30.96
CA GLN A 156 -6.83 -25.63 32.15
C GLN A 156 -7.87 -26.71 32.47
N ALA A 157 -8.58 -27.23 31.47
CA ALA A 157 -9.54 -28.33 31.62
C ALA A 157 -8.86 -29.64 32.08
N ALA A 158 -7.66 -29.94 31.58
CA ALA A 158 -6.87 -31.09 32.03
C ALA A 158 -6.43 -30.95 33.51
N ARG A 159 -6.07 -29.74 33.95
CA ARG A 159 -5.72 -29.47 35.36
C ARG A 159 -6.92 -29.60 36.29
N THR A 160 -8.11 -29.13 35.88
CA THR A 160 -9.32 -29.24 36.72
C THR A 160 -9.81 -30.69 36.81
N THR A 161 -9.76 -31.46 35.72
CA THR A 161 -10.08 -32.90 35.74
C THR A 161 -9.09 -33.70 36.59
N THR A 162 -7.78 -33.43 36.48
CA THR A 162 -6.77 -34.07 37.33
C THR A 162 -6.97 -33.70 38.82
N ARG A 163 -7.22 -32.42 39.13
CA ARG A 163 -7.54 -31.99 40.50
C ARG A 163 -8.77 -32.72 41.04
N ARG A 164 -9.82 -32.88 40.21
CA ARG A 164 -11.04 -33.59 40.58
C ARG A 164 -10.73 -35.08 40.86
N ALA A 165 -9.92 -35.72 40.01
CA ALA A 165 -9.48 -37.11 40.18
C ALA A 165 -8.64 -37.33 41.45
N VAL A 166 -7.77 -36.39 41.80
CA VAL A 166 -6.96 -36.43 43.05
C VAL A 166 -7.83 -36.20 44.29
N THR A 167 -8.86 -35.35 44.21
CA THR A 167 -9.83 -35.15 45.30
C THR A 167 -10.91 -36.23 45.39
N SER A 168 -11.10 -37.01 44.33
CA SER A 168 -12.07 -38.11 44.26
C SER A 168 -11.42 -39.48 44.42
N VAL A 169 -10.22 -39.56 45.01
CA VAL A 169 -9.71 -40.83 45.51
C VAL A 169 -10.74 -41.35 46.52
N PRO A 170 -11.37 -42.51 46.28
CA PRO A 170 -12.33 -43.07 47.22
C PRO A 170 -11.63 -43.33 48.54
N ALA A 171 -12.26 -42.93 49.65
CA ALA A 171 -11.91 -43.35 51.00
C ALA A 171 -12.23 -44.84 51.24
N SER A 172 -11.88 -45.71 50.29
CA SER A 172 -12.17 -47.15 50.32
C SER A 172 -10.92 -48.02 50.44
N ILE A 173 -9.77 -47.42 50.77
CA ILE A 173 -8.62 -48.16 51.29
C ILE A 173 -8.61 -47.95 52.81
N ALA A 174 -8.69 -49.05 53.56
CA ALA A 174 -8.79 -49.16 55.02
C ALA A 174 -10.20 -49.14 55.63
N SER A 175 -10.96 -50.21 55.38
CA SER A 175 -11.90 -50.77 56.36
C SER A 175 -11.78 -52.29 56.42
N SER A 176 -10.59 -52.77 56.77
CA SER A 176 -10.46 -54.05 57.48
C SER A 176 -10.39 -53.72 58.96
N ARG A 177 -11.50 -53.99 59.66
CA ARG A 177 -11.64 -53.88 61.12
C ARG A 177 -10.61 -54.75 61.84
N SER A 178 -9.80 -54.15 62.70
CA SER A 178 -9.42 -54.76 63.96
C SER A 178 -9.45 -53.68 65.04
N SER A 179 -10.37 -53.87 65.99
CA SER A 179 -10.54 -53.10 67.21
C SER A 179 -9.23 -52.97 67.99
N PHE A 180 -8.95 -51.78 68.54
CA PHE A 180 -8.62 -51.54 69.95
C PHE A 180 -8.22 -50.06 70.15
N GLY A 181 -8.65 -49.45 71.27
CA GLY A 181 -7.87 -48.40 71.91
C GLY A 181 -8.44 -46.98 71.92
N SER A 182 -9.00 -46.61 73.07
CA SER A 182 -9.47 -45.30 73.51
C SER A 182 -8.51 -44.10 73.27
N ARG A 183 -9.07 -42.98 72.77
CA ARG A 183 -9.03 -41.56 73.23
C ARG A 183 -7.85 -41.06 74.13
N PRO A 184 -7.59 -39.73 74.20
CA PRO A 184 -6.96 -38.82 73.23
C PRO A 184 -5.73 -38.06 73.83
N SER A 185 -4.84 -37.45 73.02
CA SER A 185 -3.96 -36.38 73.52
C SER A 185 -3.54 -35.37 72.44
N ARG A 186 -3.64 -34.12 72.86
CA ARG A 186 -3.31 -32.83 72.26
C ARG A 186 -1.80 -32.66 72.03
N SER A 187 -1.39 -32.08 70.90
CA SER A 187 -0.45 -30.92 70.80
C SER A 187 0.32 -30.88 69.46
N GLY A 188 0.50 -29.66 68.95
CA GLY A 188 1.68 -29.32 68.14
C GLY A 188 1.40 -28.96 66.68
N GLY A 189 1.56 -27.67 66.34
CA GLY A 189 1.97 -27.30 64.99
C GLY A 189 1.22 -26.17 64.28
N SER A 190 1.00 -25.02 64.92
CA SER A 190 0.79 -23.77 64.18
C SER A 190 2.07 -23.39 63.44
N ARG A 191 2.01 -23.20 62.11
CA ARG A 191 2.72 -22.12 61.39
C ARG A 191 2.21 -22.01 59.96
N TRP A 192 1.28 -21.07 59.76
CA TRP A 192 1.11 -20.37 58.50
C TRP A 192 2.16 -19.26 58.47
N GLY A 193 3.09 -19.31 57.53
CA GLY A 193 4.10 -18.28 57.35
C GLY A 193 4.65 -18.35 55.93
N GLY A 194 4.51 -17.27 55.17
CA GLY A 194 5.13 -17.17 53.85
C GLY A 194 4.50 -16.15 52.91
N SER A 195 4.20 -14.94 53.41
CA SER A 195 4.03 -13.76 52.56
C SER A 195 5.29 -13.57 51.71
N ARG A 196 5.13 -13.46 50.39
CA ARG A 196 6.15 -12.90 49.48
C ARG A 196 5.54 -11.73 48.73
N SER A 197 5.61 -10.57 49.38
CA SER A 197 5.68 -9.27 48.72
C SER A 197 7.15 -8.88 48.56
N GLY A 198 7.49 -8.23 47.44
CA GLY A 198 8.73 -7.47 47.30
C GLY A 198 9.70 -8.04 46.28
N GLY A 199 9.72 -7.43 45.08
CA GLY A 199 10.73 -7.72 44.07
C GLY A 199 10.62 -6.89 42.80
N SER A 200 10.20 -5.61 42.89
CA SER A 200 10.44 -4.64 41.83
C SER A 200 11.86 -4.08 42.00
N ARG A 201 12.73 -4.33 41.02
CA ARG A 201 13.84 -3.46 40.60
C ARG A 201 14.47 -4.03 39.32
N TRP A 202 14.78 -3.10 38.42
CA TRP A 202 15.35 -3.20 37.07
C TRP A 202 14.33 -3.51 35.97
#